data_AF-A0A2N7WJP0-F1
#
_entry.id   AF-A0A2N7WJP0-F1
#
_cell.length_a   1.000
_cell.length_b   1.000
_cell.length_c   1.000
_cell.angle_alpha   90.00
_cell.angle_beta   90.00
_cell.angle_gamma   90.00
#
_symmetry.space_group_name_H-M   'P 1'
#
loop_
_entity.id
_entity.type
_entity.pdbx_description
1 polymer ?
#
loop_
_entity_poly.entity_id
_entity_poly.type
_entity_poly.pdbx_seq_one_letter_code
_entity_poly.pdbx_strand_id
1 'polypeptide(L)'
;MKFAPIFQRASPACFCRGFALVTSSAVQCSRLSSMRRAALYSALAWACVSGAAMAEANTDTAREATEATSAAEATGADASKAAASEAGFWERPQMLGDMGGLRPWLGKYGVTFALTETSELLGNLRGGLARGVAYDGVTTATVQLDTEKAFGLPGGQFNVSALQIHGRNLSSDKLGTLNTASGIEADDTTRLWELWYQQSFLNKRVDVKIGQQSIDQEFISSTYSALVINTMFGWPALPSYDMPSGGPAYPLSALGVRVRGQITPSLTALAGVFDGDPLGNTPNNRSGTNFNLHNGTLFIGELQYAINQPADGDVAGAGSASRGGLPGTYKIGLWYNNGSFADPRYDNNGVSLASPASTGVAANHRGDYSFYAVADQMIWRPNPDEARSLGVFARVMGAPGDRNLVSLAANLGIVLKAPFAGRDNDSAGLALTYIKVGSHTCGIDQDNQAFSGGPYGVRTSETALEATYQYQVNPWWILQADAQYTFNAGAGQNPNDPTKPLRNTFVVGVRTNITF
;
A
#
# COMPACT_ATOMS: atom_id res chain seq x y z
N MET A 1 -6.52 -7.89 9.49
CA MET A 1 -5.89 -9.02 8.76
C MET A 1 -5.77 -10.23 9.70
N LYS A 2 -6.64 -11.23 9.54
CA LYS A 2 -6.46 -12.55 10.18
C LYS A 2 -6.50 -13.64 9.11
N PHE A 3 -5.39 -13.81 8.42
CA PHE A 3 -5.00 -15.13 7.94
C PHE A 3 -3.87 -15.63 8.84
N ALA A 4 -4.22 -15.97 10.08
CA ALA A 4 -3.38 -16.81 10.93
C ALA A 4 -3.98 -18.22 10.87
N PRO A 5 -3.21 -19.27 10.48
CA PRO A 5 -3.72 -20.62 10.48
C PRO A 5 -4.01 -21.04 11.92
N ILE A 6 -5.24 -21.51 12.16
CA ILE A 6 -5.67 -22.10 13.43
C ILE A 6 -4.89 -23.41 13.61
N PHE A 7 -3.77 -23.36 14.34
CA PHE A 7 -3.21 -24.55 14.97
C PHE A 7 -3.90 -24.76 16.32
N GLN A 8 -4.79 -25.75 16.38
CA GLN A 8 -5.34 -26.27 17.63
C GLN A 8 -4.17 -26.78 18.51
N ARG A 9 -3.82 -26.05 19.58
CA ARG A 9 -3.00 -26.59 20.67
C ARG A 9 -3.90 -27.32 21.65
N ALA A 10 -3.86 -28.65 21.63
CA ALA A 10 -4.32 -29.47 22.73
C ALA A 10 -3.35 -29.33 23.92
N SER A 11 -3.88 -29.01 25.10
CA SER A 11 -3.14 -29.09 26.37
C SER A 11 -2.86 -30.55 26.76
N PRO A 12 -1.85 -30.76 27.62
CA PRO A 12 -2.14 -31.51 28.83
C PRO A 12 -1.63 -30.83 30.10
N ALA A 13 -2.35 -31.08 31.17
CA ALA A 13 -2.08 -30.61 32.52
C ALA A 13 -1.15 -31.55 33.30
N CYS A 14 -0.42 -30.95 34.25
CA CYS A 14 -0.02 -31.46 35.57
C CYS A 14 1.14 -32.50 35.67
N PHE A 15 2.26 -32.16 36.34
CA PHE A 15 2.46 -32.37 37.79
C PHE A 15 3.80 -31.80 38.33
N CYS A 16 3.78 -31.57 39.64
CA CYS A 16 4.67 -30.86 40.58
C CYS A 16 6.13 -31.34 40.86
N ARG A 17 6.88 -30.39 41.47
CA ARG A 17 8.01 -30.48 42.47
C ARG A 17 9.41 -30.92 41.96
N GLY A 18 10.54 -30.38 42.40
CA GLY A 18 10.89 -29.36 43.41
C GLY A 18 12.41 -29.43 43.76
N PHE A 19 12.95 -28.40 44.43
CA PHE A 19 14.28 -28.28 45.09
C PHE A 19 15.56 -28.32 44.20
N ALA A 20 16.70 -27.69 44.50
CA ALA A 20 17.14 -26.58 45.35
C ALA A 20 18.64 -26.28 45.02
N LEU A 21 19.11 -25.13 45.52
CA LEU A 21 20.46 -24.55 45.51
C LEU A 21 21.67 -25.52 45.54
N VAL A 22 22.83 -25.06 45.03
CA VAL A 22 24.06 -24.76 45.82
C VAL A 22 25.13 -24.08 44.94
N THR A 23 25.94 -23.29 45.63
CA THR A 23 26.85 -22.19 45.32
C THR A 23 28.31 -22.54 44.99
N SER A 24 29.05 -21.55 44.45
CA SER A 24 30.50 -21.28 44.61
C SER A 24 31.45 -22.19 43.80
N SER A 25 32.60 -21.78 43.25
CA SER A 25 33.55 -20.71 43.58
C SER A 25 34.47 -20.42 42.38
N ALA A 26 35.08 -19.23 42.37
CA ALA A 26 36.05 -18.74 41.41
C ALA A 26 37.45 -19.38 41.51
N VAL A 27 38.22 -19.38 40.41
CA VAL A 27 39.68 -19.22 40.41
C VAL A 27 40.12 -18.40 39.18
N GLN A 28 40.87 -17.34 39.45
CA GLN A 28 41.57 -16.46 38.50
C GLN A 28 42.91 -17.07 38.07
N CYS A 29 43.35 -16.78 36.84
CA CYS A 29 44.74 -16.39 36.53
C CYS A 29 44.80 -15.85 35.07
N SER A 30 44.99 -14.53 34.86
CA SER A 30 46.21 -13.89 34.31
C SER A 30 46.40 -14.08 32.79
N ARG A 31 46.87 -13.16 31.94
CA ARG A 31 47.34 -11.76 32.01
C ARG A 31 47.61 -11.34 30.54
N LEU A 32 47.49 -10.03 30.25
CA LEU A 32 48.19 -9.26 29.18
C LEU A 32 47.85 -9.61 27.70
N SER A 33 47.84 -8.73 26.70
CA SER A 33 47.92 -7.27 26.51
C SER A 33 47.88 -7.03 24.99
N SER A 34 47.26 -5.95 24.52
CA SER A 34 47.82 -4.98 23.54
C SER A 34 46.76 -4.35 22.63
N MET A 35 46.81 -3.01 22.62
CA MET A 35 46.10 -2.08 21.77
C MET A 35 46.66 -2.07 20.33
N ARG A 36 45.81 -1.72 19.35
CA ARG A 36 46.04 -0.82 18.18
C ARG A 36 44.79 -0.87 17.29
N ARG A 37 43.95 0.17 17.19
CA ARG A 37 44.04 1.47 16.46
C ARG A 37 43.57 1.42 14.98
N ALA A 38 42.92 2.52 14.58
CA ALA A 38 42.54 3.04 13.25
C ALA A 38 41.15 2.58 12.73
N ALA A 39 40.09 3.40 12.67
CA ALA A 39 39.86 4.78 12.18
C ALA A 39 40.02 4.93 10.66
N LEU A 40 38.90 5.16 9.95
CA LEU A 40 38.84 5.75 8.62
C LEU A 40 37.51 6.51 8.45
N TYR A 41 37.64 7.80 8.19
CA TYR A 41 36.62 8.82 7.94
C TYR A 41 36.73 9.25 6.47
N SER A 42 35.60 9.65 5.87
CA SER A 42 35.47 10.67 4.80
C SER A 42 36.06 10.31 3.43
N ALA A 43 35.58 10.77 2.27
CA ALA A 43 34.49 11.61 1.79
C ALA A 43 34.56 11.51 0.25
N LEU A 44 33.48 11.83 -0.48
CA LEU A 44 33.67 12.46 -1.79
C LEU A 44 32.49 13.40 -2.09
N ALA A 45 32.82 14.66 -2.31
CA ALA A 45 31.92 15.72 -2.70
C ALA A 45 32.62 16.56 -3.78
N TRP A 46 31.80 17.01 -4.74
CA TRP A 46 31.95 18.15 -5.66
C TRP A 46 32.65 17.97 -7.01
N ALA A 47 31.91 18.27 -8.08
CA ALA A 47 32.05 19.54 -8.81
C ALA A 47 30.85 19.83 -9.75
N CYS A 48 30.46 21.10 -9.80
CA CYS A 48 29.34 21.70 -10.54
C CYS A 48 29.71 22.10 -11.99
N VAL A 49 28.72 22.17 -12.90
CA VAL A 49 28.62 23.24 -13.91
C VAL A 49 27.14 23.60 -14.13
N SER A 50 26.92 24.90 -14.28
CA SER A 50 25.70 25.70 -14.33
C SER A 50 24.80 25.49 -15.55
N GLY A 51 23.49 25.65 -15.35
CA GLY A 51 22.47 25.86 -16.38
C GLY A 51 21.11 26.09 -15.71
N ALA A 52 20.51 27.24 -15.97
CA ALA A 52 19.25 27.68 -15.38
C ALA A 52 18.02 26.89 -15.89
N ALA A 53 16.91 27.07 -15.16
CA ALA A 53 15.52 26.64 -15.42
C ALA A 53 15.02 25.37 -14.69
N MET A 54 14.27 25.64 -13.61
CA MET A 54 12.96 25.13 -13.17
C MET A 54 12.52 23.67 -13.47
N ALA A 55 11.86 23.10 -12.46
CA ALA A 55 10.65 22.26 -12.49
C ALA A 55 10.73 20.96 -11.67
N GLU A 56 9.71 20.79 -10.83
CA GLU A 56 9.46 19.80 -9.79
C GLU A 56 8.95 18.47 -10.40
N ALA A 57 9.02 17.36 -9.67
CA ALA A 57 8.53 16.06 -10.13
C ALA A 57 7.53 15.44 -9.14
N ASN A 58 6.35 15.14 -9.66
CA ASN A 58 5.14 14.69 -8.98
C ASN A 58 5.17 13.24 -8.47
N THR A 59 4.46 13.04 -7.35
CA THR A 59 3.92 11.76 -6.86
C THR A 59 2.40 11.92 -6.73
N ASP A 60 1.64 11.32 -7.67
CA ASP A 60 0.26 11.71 -8.03
C ASP A 60 -0.85 11.26 -7.06
N THR A 61 -0.61 10.33 -6.14
CA THR A 61 -1.68 9.80 -5.26
C THR A 61 -1.91 10.63 -4.00
N ALA A 62 -0.89 11.31 -3.49
CA ALA A 62 -1.11 12.41 -2.52
C ALA A 62 -1.62 13.69 -3.22
N ARG A 63 -1.50 13.74 -4.56
CA ARG A 63 -1.82 14.91 -5.37
C ARG A 63 -3.32 15.11 -5.53
N GLU A 64 -4.20 14.11 -5.53
CA GLU A 64 -5.65 14.40 -5.58
C GLU A 64 -6.17 15.11 -4.32
N ALA A 65 -5.69 14.73 -3.12
CA ALA A 65 -6.04 15.44 -1.88
C ALA A 65 -5.34 16.81 -1.77
N THR A 66 -4.13 16.92 -2.32
CA THR A 66 -3.33 18.15 -2.27
C THR A 66 -3.68 19.12 -3.41
N GLU A 67 -4.11 18.68 -4.59
CA GLU A 67 -4.54 19.51 -5.73
C GLU A 67 -5.95 20.02 -5.60
N ALA A 68 -6.86 19.28 -4.94
CA ALA A 68 -8.11 19.89 -4.50
C ALA A 68 -7.86 21.10 -3.58
N THR A 69 -6.69 21.15 -2.93
CA THR A 69 -6.23 22.25 -2.07
C THR A 69 -5.34 23.25 -2.82
N SER A 70 -4.48 22.80 -3.75
CA SER A 70 -3.48 23.63 -4.46
C SER A 70 -3.99 24.23 -5.78
N ALA A 71 -5.02 23.65 -6.41
CA ALA A 71 -5.71 24.30 -7.54
C ALA A 71 -6.43 25.59 -7.12
N ALA A 72 -6.68 25.77 -5.82
CA ALA A 72 -7.14 27.05 -5.26
C ALA A 72 -6.01 28.08 -5.05
N GLU A 73 -4.74 27.67 -5.08
CA GLU A 73 -3.58 28.52 -4.80
C GLU A 73 -2.84 29.01 -6.07
N ALA A 74 -3.11 28.45 -7.25
CA ALA A 74 -2.44 28.83 -8.51
C ALA A 74 -3.22 29.78 -9.43
N THR A 75 -4.28 30.43 -8.91
CA THR A 75 -4.82 31.66 -9.50
C THR A 75 -4.46 32.81 -8.58
N GLY A 76 -3.81 33.84 -9.12
CA GLY A 76 -3.21 34.97 -8.40
C GLY A 76 -3.97 35.37 -7.13
N ALA A 77 -3.21 35.56 -6.06
CA ALA A 77 -3.63 35.73 -4.65
C ALA A 77 -4.62 36.89 -4.36
N ASP A 78 -5.14 37.57 -5.39
CA ASP A 78 -6.24 38.55 -5.28
C ASP A 78 -7.57 38.07 -5.91
N ALA A 79 -7.58 37.04 -6.77
CA ALA A 79 -8.80 36.53 -7.40
C ALA A 79 -9.42 35.33 -6.66
N SER A 80 -8.62 34.51 -5.96
CA SER A 80 -9.11 33.32 -5.24
C SER A 80 -9.86 33.65 -3.94
N LYS A 81 -9.69 34.87 -3.40
CA LYS A 81 -10.37 35.32 -2.18
C LYS A 81 -11.88 35.54 -2.36
N ALA A 82 -12.34 35.68 -3.60
CA ALA A 82 -13.76 35.83 -3.94
C ALA A 82 -14.38 34.53 -4.50
N ALA A 83 -13.58 33.67 -5.16
CA ALA A 83 -14.12 32.52 -5.89
C ALA A 83 -14.56 31.36 -4.98
N ALA A 84 -13.83 31.09 -3.88
CA ALA A 84 -14.17 29.98 -2.97
C ALA A 84 -15.39 30.29 -2.07
N SER A 85 -15.64 31.57 -1.77
CA SER A 85 -16.80 32.01 -0.99
C SER A 85 -18.09 32.14 -1.81
N GLU A 86 -18.00 32.16 -3.15
CA GLU A 86 -19.15 32.33 -4.06
C GLU A 86 -19.56 31.08 -4.85
N ALA A 87 -18.73 30.03 -4.89
CA ALA A 87 -19.11 28.78 -5.54
C ALA A 87 -20.28 28.09 -4.80
N GLY A 88 -21.33 27.74 -5.54
CA GLY A 88 -22.48 27.04 -4.98
C GLY A 88 -22.11 25.69 -4.36
N PHE A 89 -23.02 25.10 -3.56
CA PHE A 89 -22.84 23.79 -2.92
C PHE A 89 -22.32 22.70 -3.87
N TRP A 90 -22.75 22.75 -5.14
CA TRP A 90 -22.44 21.77 -6.18
C TRP A 90 -21.15 22.03 -6.95
N GLU A 91 -20.56 23.21 -6.81
CA GLU A 91 -19.38 23.64 -7.58
C GLU A 91 -18.14 23.79 -6.72
N ARG A 92 -18.32 23.94 -5.40
CA ARG A 92 -17.21 24.04 -4.46
C ARG A 92 -16.36 22.76 -4.43
N PRO A 93 -15.06 22.85 -4.11
CA PRO A 93 -14.16 21.70 -4.07
C PRO A 93 -14.29 20.83 -2.81
N GLN A 94 -14.91 21.34 -1.74
CA GLN A 94 -15.03 20.67 -0.45
C GLN A 94 -16.47 20.82 0.06
N MET A 95 -17.05 19.76 0.65
CA MET A 95 -18.45 19.76 1.07
C MET A 95 -18.74 20.81 2.13
N LEU A 96 -17.80 21.20 3.00
CA LEU A 96 -17.97 22.24 4.02
C LEU A 96 -17.43 23.61 3.57
N GLY A 97 -16.91 23.71 2.34
CA GLY A 97 -16.25 24.92 1.82
C GLY A 97 -15.19 25.44 2.79
N ASP A 98 -15.19 26.75 3.01
CA ASP A 98 -14.20 27.41 3.89
C ASP A 98 -14.46 27.22 5.40
N MET A 99 -15.50 26.47 5.79
CA MET A 99 -15.88 26.24 7.19
C MET A 99 -16.05 27.55 7.99
N GLY A 100 -16.74 28.54 7.40
CA GLY A 100 -16.91 29.86 8.02
C GLY A 100 -15.62 30.69 8.10
N GLY A 101 -14.64 30.42 7.23
CA GLY A 101 -13.35 31.10 7.17
C GLY A 101 -12.23 30.43 7.98
N LEU A 102 -12.53 29.33 8.67
CA LEU A 102 -11.54 28.58 9.45
C LEU A 102 -10.41 28.03 8.56
N ARG A 103 -10.75 27.47 7.38
CA ARG A 103 -9.74 26.91 6.46
C ARG A 103 -8.77 27.98 5.96
N PRO A 104 -9.24 29.12 5.38
CA PRO A 104 -8.35 30.22 5.03
C PRO A 104 -7.56 30.78 6.22
N TRP A 105 -8.13 30.79 7.43
CA TRP A 105 -7.43 31.26 8.62
C TRP A 105 -6.27 30.33 9.01
N LEU A 106 -6.49 29.01 9.02
CA LEU A 106 -5.44 28.00 9.25
C LEU A 106 -4.34 28.08 8.17
N GLY A 107 -4.73 28.25 6.91
CA GLY A 107 -3.80 28.34 5.77
C GLY A 107 -2.81 29.50 5.88
N LYS A 108 -3.18 30.62 6.52
CA LYS A 108 -2.25 31.73 6.80
C LYS A 108 -1.08 31.33 7.71
N TYR A 109 -1.26 30.30 8.52
CA TYR A 109 -0.24 29.76 9.41
C TYR A 109 0.37 28.46 8.87
N GLY A 110 0.15 28.15 7.59
CA GLY A 110 0.65 26.93 6.95
C GLY A 110 -0.07 25.66 7.37
N VAL A 111 -1.22 25.75 8.05
CA VAL A 111 -1.98 24.57 8.49
C VAL A 111 -3.07 24.24 7.48
N THR A 112 -3.08 23.00 7.01
CA THR A 112 -4.16 22.44 6.18
C THR A 112 -4.85 21.33 6.94
N PHE A 113 -6.19 21.32 6.88
CA PHE A 113 -7.03 20.27 7.42
C PHE A 113 -7.84 19.64 6.30
N ALA A 114 -7.79 18.31 6.20
CA ALA A 114 -8.58 17.52 5.27
C ALA A 114 -9.33 16.43 6.03
N LEU A 115 -10.58 16.21 5.64
CA LEU A 115 -11.42 15.14 6.16
C LEU A 115 -12.09 14.46 4.97
N THR A 116 -11.88 13.16 4.81
CA THR A 116 -12.49 12.37 3.75
C THR A 116 -13.19 11.16 4.34
N GLU A 117 -14.28 10.75 3.69
CA GLU A 117 -14.98 9.50 3.97
C GLU A 117 -15.04 8.66 2.70
N THR A 118 -14.57 7.42 2.79
CA THR A 118 -14.81 6.40 1.78
C THR A 118 -15.74 5.36 2.39
N SER A 119 -16.90 5.13 1.77
CA SER A 119 -17.84 4.12 2.24
C SER A 119 -18.27 3.19 1.10
N GLU A 120 -18.46 1.93 1.41
CA GLU A 120 -18.72 0.87 0.44
C GLU A 120 -19.85 -0.04 0.86
N LEU A 121 -20.60 -0.50 -0.14
CA LEU A 121 -21.60 -1.55 0.02
C LEU A 121 -21.36 -2.61 -1.05
N LEU A 122 -20.73 -3.71 -0.65
CA LEU A 122 -20.37 -4.81 -1.55
C LEU A 122 -21.19 -6.07 -1.23
N GLY A 123 -21.65 -6.75 -2.27
CA GLY A 123 -22.50 -7.94 -2.18
C GLY A 123 -21.95 -9.12 -2.94
N ASN A 124 -21.68 -10.23 -2.25
CA ASN A 124 -21.37 -11.51 -2.88
C ASN A 124 -22.66 -12.21 -3.33
N LEU A 125 -22.83 -12.35 -4.65
CA LEU A 125 -24.00 -12.96 -5.28
C LEU A 125 -23.85 -14.47 -5.48
N ARG A 126 -22.61 -15.01 -5.44
CA ARG A 126 -22.36 -16.43 -5.75
C ARG A 126 -21.07 -16.94 -5.10
N GLY A 127 -21.07 -18.22 -4.72
CA GLY A 127 -19.86 -18.94 -4.33
C GLY A 127 -19.19 -18.36 -3.10
N GLY A 128 -17.87 -18.51 -3.01
CA GLY A 128 -17.11 -18.20 -1.81
C GLY A 128 -17.55 -19.02 -0.61
N LEU A 129 -17.35 -18.46 0.58
CA LEU A 129 -17.79 -19.04 1.86
C LEU A 129 -19.31 -18.88 2.04
N ALA A 130 -19.85 -17.71 1.69
CA ALA A 130 -21.27 -17.41 1.81
C ALA A 130 -21.70 -16.26 0.90
N ARG A 131 -22.99 -16.21 0.55
CA ARG A 131 -23.58 -15.03 -0.13
C ARG A 131 -23.96 -13.95 0.88
N GLY A 132 -24.19 -12.75 0.38
CA GLY A 132 -24.74 -11.63 1.13
C GLY A 132 -23.93 -10.35 0.99
N VAL A 133 -24.37 -9.33 1.70
CA VAL A 133 -23.86 -7.97 1.61
C VAL A 133 -23.06 -7.63 2.86
N ALA A 134 -22.03 -6.81 2.71
CA ALA A 134 -21.31 -6.15 3.78
C ALA A 134 -21.13 -4.67 3.44
N TYR A 135 -21.05 -3.86 4.49
CA TYR A 135 -20.71 -2.46 4.42
C TYR A 135 -19.41 -2.25 5.18
N ASP A 136 -18.49 -1.52 4.60
CA ASP A 136 -17.26 -1.04 5.21
C ASP A 136 -17.02 0.42 4.84
N GLY A 137 -16.27 1.11 5.70
CA GLY A 137 -15.99 2.52 5.52
C GLY A 137 -14.77 2.96 6.31
N VAL A 138 -14.15 4.04 5.84
CA VAL A 138 -13.03 4.69 6.49
C VAL A 138 -13.16 6.20 6.39
N THR A 139 -13.17 6.84 7.55
CA THR A 139 -12.98 8.29 7.66
C THR A 139 -11.49 8.57 7.88
N THR A 140 -10.89 9.39 7.03
CA THR A 140 -9.50 9.84 7.19
C THR A 140 -9.48 11.31 7.55
N ALA A 141 -8.88 11.65 8.68
CA ALA A 141 -8.62 13.02 9.08
C ALA A 141 -7.11 13.29 9.00
N THR A 142 -6.73 14.35 8.28
CA THR A 142 -5.33 14.71 8.03
C THR A 142 -5.09 16.17 8.38
N VAL A 143 -4.02 16.42 9.13
CA VAL A 143 -3.49 17.75 9.41
C VAL A 143 -2.08 17.82 8.84
N GLN A 144 -1.84 18.83 8.02
CA GLN A 144 -0.52 19.13 7.47
C GLN A 144 -0.06 20.52 7.91
N LEU A 145 1.24 20.66 8.08
CA LEU A 145 1.90 21.92 8.41
C LEU A 145 3.03 22.19 7.42
N ASP A 146 2.90 23.29 6.69
CA ASP A 146 3.98 23.93 5.92
C ASP A 146 4.88 24.72 6.89
N THR A 147 6.13 24.29 7.03
CA THR A 147 7.04 24.90 8.00
C THR A 147 7.57 26.27 7.59
N GLU A 148 7.52 26.59 6.30
CA GLU A 148 7.93 27.88 5.76
C GLU A 148 6.91 28.95 6.15
N LYS A 149 5.62 28.65 5.91
CA LYS A 149 4.51 29.51 6.34
C LYS A 149 4.38 29.57 7.87
N ALA A 150 4.61 28.46 8.57
CA ALA A 150 4.38 28.38 10.02
C ALA A 150 5.46 29.09 10.85
N PHE A 151 6.74 28.86 10.53
CA PHE A 151 7.86 29.40 11.31
C PHE A 151 9.14 29.68 10.48
N GLY A 152 9.02 29.79 9.16
CA GLY A 152 10.09 30.26 8.28
C GLY A 152 11.14 29.22 7.89
N LEU A 153 10.90 27.93 8.09
CA LEU A 153 11.80 26.87 7.64
C LEU A 153 11.42 26.40 6.22
N PRO A 154 12.20 26.72 5.18
CA PRO A 154 11.83 26.40 3.79
C PRO A 154 11.90 24.89 3.52
N GLY A 155 10.94 24.40 2.74
CA GLY A 155 10.91 23.03 2.22
C GLY A 155 10.58 21.92 3.23
N GLY A 156 10.18 22.28 4.45
CA GLY A 156 9.72 21.32 5.46
C GLY A 156 8.20 21.14 5.45
N GLN A 157 7.77 19.91 5.69
CA GLN A 157 6.36 19.54 5.80
C GLN A 157 6.18 18.53 6.94
N PHE A 158 5.17 18.75 7.78
CA PHE A 158 4.77 17.79 8.81
C PHE A 158 3.35 17.29 8.53
N ASN A 159 3.12 16.00 8.75
CA ASN A 159 1.84 15.35 8.48
C ASN A 159 1.41 14.47 9.65
N VAL A 160 0.14 14.60 10.03
CA VAL A 160 -0.53 13.71 10.98
C VAL A 160 -1.83 13.26 10.35
N SER A 161 -2.05 11.95 10.24
CA SER A 161 -3.32 11.40 9.77
C SER A 161 -3.85 10.33 10.72
N ALA A 162 -5.17 10.30 10.88
CA ALA A 162 -5.88 9.30 11.66
C ALA A 162 -7.00 8.68 10.83
N LEU A 163 -7.22 7.38 11.03
CA LEU A 163 -8.27 6.61 10.40
C LEU A 163 -9.33 6.26 11.44
N GLN A 164 -10.59 6.40 11.06
CA GLN A 164 -11.72 5.79 11.73
C GLN A 164 -12.31 4.74 10.78
N ILE A 165 -11.95 3.49 11.03
CA ILE A 165 -12.34 2.33 10.22
C ILE A 165 -13.58 1.72 10.87
N HIS A 166 -14.60 1.44 10.06
CA HIS A 166 -15.89 0.95 10.54
C HIS A 166 -16.57 0.02 9.54
N GLY A 167 -17.52 -0.78 10.01
CA GLY A 167 -18.22 -1.76 9.19
C GLY A 167 -17.64 -3.18 9.29
N ARG A 168 -17.72 -3.95 8.21
CA ARG A 168 -17.39 -5.39 8.16
C ARG A 168 -16.74 -5.76 6.83
N ASN A 169 -15.72 -6.60 6.92
CA ASN A 169 -14.94 -7.07 5.77
C ASN A 169 -15.68 -8.15 4.99
N LEU A 170 -16.03 -7.88 3.73
CA LEU A 170 -16.72 -8.85 2.86
C LEU A 170 -15.82 -10.05 2.59
N SER A 171 -14.53 -9.81 2.35
CA SER A 171 -13.60 -10.84 1.87
C SER A 171 -13.38 -11.95 2.89
N SER A 172 -13.16 -11.58 4.16
CA SER A 172 -13.00 -12.55 5.25
C SER A 172 -14.31 -13.25 5.62
N ASP A 173 -15.43 -12.52 5.63
CA ASP A 173 -16.71 -13.06 6.11
C ASP A 173 -17.40 -13.95 5.08
N LYS A 174 -17.20 -13.67 3.78
CA LYS A 174 -18.02 -14.24 2.70
C LYS A 174 -17.26 -14.78 1.50
N LEU A 175 -16.07 -14.27 1.18
CA LEU A 175 -15.38 -14.66 -0.06
C LEU A 175 -14.40 -15.81 0.15
N GLY A 176 -13.49 -15.69 1.12
CA GLY A 176 -12.38 -16.64 1.32
C GLY A 176 -11.35 -16.62 0.18
N THR A 177 -11.33 -15.55 -0.62
CA THR A 177 -10.42 -15.33 -1.75
C THR A 177 -9.07 -14.80 -1.28
N LEU A 178 -8.04 -14.96 -2.12
CA LEU A 178 -6.78 -14.22 -1.99
C LEU A 178 -6.90 -12.78 -2.51
N ASN A 179 -7.82 -12.54 -3.44
CA ASN A 179 -8.18 -11.21 -3.89
C ASN A 179 -9.18 -10.61 -2.91
N THR A 180 -8.72 -9.70 -2.07
CA THR A 180 -9.57 -8.90 -1.18
C THR A 180 -10.38 -7.90 -2.02
N ALA A 181 -11.70 -7.94 -1.87
CA ALA A 181 -12.65 -7.20 -2.70
C ALA A 181 -12.54 -5.68 -2.58
N SER A 182 -12.01 -5.15 -1.47
CA SER A 182 -11.85 -3.71 -1.30
C SER A 182 -10.55 -3.31 -0.62
N GLY A 183 -9.89 -2.31 -1.21
CA GLY A 183 -8.69 -1.66 -0.68
C GLY A 183 -8.86 -0.99 0.68
N ILE A 184 -10.09 -0.79 1.17
CA ILE A 184 -10.32 -0.22 2.52
C ILE A 184 -10.69 -1.26 3.58
N GLU A 185 -10.83 -2.54 3.22
CA GLU A 185 -11.13 -3.61 4.18
C GLU A 185 -10.06 -3.69 5.27
N ALA A 186 -10.47 -3.49 6.51
CA ALA A 186 -9.61 -3.51 7.68
C ALA A 186 -10.43 -3.78 8.95
N ASP A 187 -9.76 -4.12 10.04
CA ASP A 187 -10.44 -4.31 11.32
C ASP A 187 -10.88 -2.94 11.88
N ASP A 188 -12.09 -2.89 12.45
CA ASP A 188 -12.70 -1.67 12.98
C ASP A 188 -11.84 -1.03 14.07
N THR A 189 -11.49 0.24 13.91
CA THR A 189 -10.69 0.96 14.91
C THR A 189 -10.60 2.45 14.62
N THR A 190 -10.29 3.23 15.64
CA THR A 190 -9.72 4.58 15.48
C THR A 190 -8.22 4.50 15.73
N ARG A 191 -7.42 4.88 14.73
CA ARG A 191 -5.96 4.74 14.81
C ARG A 191 -5.22 5.90 14.18
N LEU A 192 -4.03 6.18 14.71
CA LEU A 192 -3.01 6.93 13.99
C LEU A 192 -2.59 6.11 12.77
N TRP A 193 -2.54 6.76 11.62
CA TRP A 193 -2.01 6.20 10.39
C TRP A 193 -0.64 6.82 10.14
N GLU A 194 -0.56 8.05 9.66
CA GLU A 194 0.74 8.67 9.43
C GLU A 194 1.10 9.71 10.48
N LEU A 195 2.38 9.75 10.85
CA LEU A 195 3.00 10.77 11.69
C LEU A 195 4.44 10.94 11.23
N TRP A 196 4.70 11.92 10.36
CA TRP A 196 6.03 12.09 9.77
C TRP A 196 6.38 13.55 9.52
N TYR A 197 7.68 13.77 9.41
CA TYR A 197 8.29 15.01 8.97
C TYR A 197 9.08 14.76 7.68
N GLN A 198 8.93 15.64 6.69
CA GLN A 198 9.69 15.63 5.46
C GLN A 198 10.47 16.94 5.33
N GLN A 199 11.75 16.84 4.94
CA GLN A 199 12.57 17.98 4.58
C GLN A 199 13.05 17.84 3.15
N SER A 200 12.83 18.89 2.36
CA SER A 200 13.34 19.03 1.01
C SER A 200 14.67 19.77 1.00
N PHE A 201 15.55 19.39 0.08
CA PHE A 201 16.90 19.92 -0.12
C PHE A 201 17.16 20.15 -1.62
N LEU A 202 18.24 20.88 -1.95
CA LEU A 202 18.72 21.04 -3.33
C LEU A 202 17.66 21.58 -4.31
N ASN A 203 16.88 22.59 -3.87
CA ASN A 203 15.71 23.11 -4.57
C ASN A 203 14.66 22.01 -4.85
N LYS A 204 14.30 21.26 -3.81
CA LYS A 204 13.31 20.16 -3.83
C LYS A 204 13.68 18.94 -4.69
N ARG A 205 14.92 18.85 -5.18
CA ARG A 205 15.40 17.68 -5.93
C ARG A 205 15.64 16.45 -5.07
N VAL A 206 15.86 16.63 -3.78
CA VAL A 206 16.03 15.53 -2.82
C VAL A 206 15.19 15.83 -1.61
N ASP A 207 14.45 14.84 -1.12
CA ASP A 207 13.71 14.95 0.12
C ASP A 207 13.88 13.71 1.00
N VAL A 208 13.91 13.96 2.30
CA VAL A 208 14.04 12.93 3.34
C VAL A 208 12.81 13.01 4.21
N LYS A 209 12.10 11.89 4.34
CA LYS A 209 10.91 11.71 5.18
C LYS A 209 11.24 10.76 6.33
N ILE A 210 10.91 11.17 7.55
CA ILE A 210 11.16 10.42 8.78
C ILE A 210 9.90 10.37 9.64
N GLY A 211 9.61 9.19 10.19
CA GLY A 211 8.47 8.98 11.08
C GLY A 211 7.65 7.75 10.67
N GLN A 212 6.42 7.67 11.18
CA GLN A 212 5.48 6.60 10.90
C GLN A 212 4.76 6.87 9.57
N GLN A 213 4.94 5.97 8.60
CA GLN A 213 4.59 6.17 7.20
C GLN A 213 4.03 4.89 6.59
N SER A 214 3.22 5.05 5.55
CA SER A 214 2.70 3.95 4.75
C SER A 214 3.43 3.94 3.39
N ILE A 215 4.12 2.84 3.06
CA ILE A 215 4.96 2.74 1.85
C ILE A 215 4.14 2.54 0.58
N ASP A 216 2.90 2.05 0.69
CA ASP A 216 1.93 1.91 -0.40
C ASP A 216 1.54 3.25 -1.04
N GLN A 217 1.81 4.38 -0.36
CA GLN A 217 1.57 5.73 -0.88
C GLN A 217 2.57 6.15 -1.96
N GLU A 218 3.80 5.60 -1.93
CA GLU A 218 4.90 6.05 -2.78
C GLU A 218 5.53 4.93 -3.63
N PHE A 219 5.64 3.72 -3.07
CA PHE A 219 6.28 2.57 -3.71
C PHE A 219 5.27 1.63 -4.36
N ILE A 220 5.66 0.96 -5.45
CA ILE A 220 4.86 -0.07 -6.14
C ILE A 220 3.55 0.48 -6.74
N SER A 221 3.32 1.79 -6.65
CA SER A 221 2.07 2.45 -7.06
C SER A 221 1.92 2.53 -8.58
N SER A 222 0.68 2.46 -9.07
CA SER A 222 0.30 2.76 -10.45
C SER A 222 -0.85 3.76 -10.48
N THR A 223 -0.74 4.76 -11.36
CA THR A 223 -1.74 5.83 -11.45
C THR A 223 -3.05 5.30 -12.02
N TYR A 224 -3.00 4.42 -13.04
CA TYR A 224 -4.25 3.91 -13.64
C TYR A 224 -4.90 2.82 -12.77
N SER A 225 -4.13 2.04 -12.02
CA SER A 225 -4.71 1.01 -11.16
C SER A 225 -5.45 1.59 -9.94
N ALA A 226 -5.19 2.86 -9.58
CA ALA A 226 -5.85 3.55 -8.47
C ALA A 226 -7.37 3.71 -8.65
N LEU A 227 -7.88 3.63 -9.89
CA LEU A 227 -9.32 3.59 -10.15
C LEU A 227 -9.96 2.32 -9.60
N VAL A 228 -9.23 1.22 -9.49
CA VAL A 228 -9.77 -0.11 -9.19
C VAL A 228 -9.94 -0.27 -7.67
N ILE A 229 -11.09 -0.79 -7.22
CA ILE A 229 -11.48 -0.90 -5.81
C ILE A 229 -10.79 -2.07 -5.11
N ASN A 230 -10.62 -3.20 -5.79
CA ASN A 230 -9.98 -4.39 -5.22
C ASN A 230 -8.55 -4.10 -4.72
N THR A 231 -8.26 -4.55 -3.50
CA THR A 231 -7.00 -4.24 -2.79
C THR A 231 -5.77 -4.56 -3.62
N MET A 232 -5.80 -5.65 -4.40
CA MET A 232 -4.64 -6.18 -5.12
C MET A 232 -4.16 -5.27 -6.25
N PHE A 233 -4.93 -4.23 -6.61
CA PHE A 233 -4.51 -3.17 -7.54
C PHE A 233 -3.91 -1.95 -6.83
N GLY A 234 -4.24 -1.73 -5.55
CA GLY A 234 -3.58 -0.75 -4.69
C GLY A 234 -2.29 -1.33 -4.10
N TRP A 235 -2.44 -2.15 -3.06
CA TRP A 235 -1.36 -2.93 -2.43
C TRP A 235 -1.41 -4.38 -2.91
N PRO A 236 -0.45 -4.82 -3.76
CA PRO A 236 -0.56 -6.11 -4.42
C PRO A 236 -0.53 -7.33 -3.50
N ALA A 237 -0.95 -8.48 -4.04
CA ALA A 237 -1.03 -9.74 -3.31
C ALA A 237 0.29 -10.15 -2.64
N LEU A 238 1.40 -10.04 -3.37
CA LEU A 238 2.69 -10.53 -2.89
C LEU A 238 3.10 -9.85 -1.56
N PRO A 239 3.29 -8.52 -1.46
CA PRO A 239 3.61 -7.92 -0.17
C PRO A 239 2.46 -8.03 0.85
N SER A 240 1.19 -8.12 0.41
CA SER A 240 0.06 -8.31 1.32
C SER A 240 0.12 -9.62 2.11
N TYR A 241 0.62 -10.69 1.48
CA TYR A 241 0.66 -12.03 2.08
C TYR A 241 2.04 -12.41 2.62
N ASP A 242 3.10 -11.88 2.02
CA ASP A 242 4.46 -12.38 2.26
C ASP A 242 5.26 -11.45 3.19
N MET A 243 4.86 -10.19 3.35
CA MET A 243 5.43 -9.35 4.41
C MET A 243 4.77 -9.64 5.77
N PRO A 244 5.53 -9.59 6.87
CA PRO A 244 4.95 -9.62 8.22
C PRO A 244 3.86 -8.55 8.37
N SER A 245 2.68 -8.97 8.80
CA SER A 245 1.48 -8.12 8.93
C SER A 245 1.06 -7.39 7.64
N GLY A 246 1.47 -7.87 6.46
CA GLY A 246 1.19 -7.23 5.16
C GLY A 246 2.12 -6.06 4.81
N GLY A 247 3.13 -5.79 5.67
CA GLY A 247 4.06 -4.67 5.51
C GLY A 247 3.46 -3.30 5.85
N PRO A 248 4.24 -2.21 5.77
CA PRO A 248 3.78 -0.86 6.07
C PRO A 248 2.80 -0.30 5.01
N ALA A 249 1.60 -0.85 4.90
CA ALA A 249 0.55 -0.42 3.98
C ALA A 249 -0.77 -0.23 4.74
N TYR A 250 -1.74 0.48 4.16
CA TYR A 250 -3.04 0.66 4.81
C TYR A 250 -3.60 -0.68 5.38
N PRO A 251 -4.10 -0.70 6.63
CA PRO A 251 -4.22 0.40 7.60
C PRO A 251 -3.01 0.54 8.55
N LEU A 252 -1.92 -0.18 8.29
CA LEU A 252 -0.74 -0.32 9.13
C LEU A 252 0.46 0.45 8.56
N SER A 253 0.74 1.60 9.14
CA SER A 253 1.99 2.33 8.91
C SER A 253 3.13 1.83 9.82
N ALA A 254 4.38 2.07 9.44
CA ALA A 254 5.55 1.77 10.27
C ALA A 254 6.50 2.95 10.39
N LEU A 255 7.27 2.99 11.48
CA LEU A 255 8.40 3.91 11.60
C LEU A 255 9.44 3.60 10.52
N GLY A 256 9.97 4.64 9.90
CA GLY A 256 11.06 4.50 8.96
C GLY A 256 11.63 5.82 8.48
N VAL A 257 12.60 5.70 7.58
CA VAL A 257 13.23 6.81 6.85
C VAL A 257 13.14 6.50 5.37
N ARG A 258 12.71 7.49 4.59
CA ARG A 258 12.59 7.41 3.13
C ARG A 258 13.34 8.56 2.49
N VAL A 259 14.25 8.27 1.59
CA VAL A 259 14.94 9.24 0.73
C VAL A 259 14.37 9.14 -0.67
N ARG A 260 14.00 10.27 -1.24
CA ARG A 260 13.60 10.40 -2.65
C ARG A 260 14.52 11.43 -3.31
N GLY A 261 14.99 11.12 -4.52
CA GLY A 261 15.88 11.99 -5.26
C GLY A 261 15.58 11.98 -6.75
N GLN A 262 15.34 13.15 -7.33
CA GLN A 262 15.25 13.37 -8.77
C GLN A 262 16.68 13.41 -9.35
N ILE A 263 17.06 12.33 -10.04
CA ILE A 263 18.38 12.19 -10.67
C ILE A 263 18.43 13.02 -11.96
N THR A 264 17.37 12.92 -12.77
CA THR A 264 17.14 13.74 -13.97
C THR A 264 15.66 14.15 -14.02
N PRO A 265 15.24 15.08 -14.89
CA PRO A 265 13.82 15.44 -15.02
C PRO A 265 12.88 14.25 -15.29
N SER A 266 13.40 13.16 -15.88
CA SER A 266 12.65 11.95 -16.20
C SER A 266 12.96 10.76 -15.28
N LEU A 267 13.91 10.87 -14.35
CA LEU A 267 14.37 9.74 -13.55
C LEU A 267 14.43 10.11 -12.06
N THR A 268 13.65 9.39 -11.26
CA THR A 268 13.58 9.55 -9.80
C THR A 268 13.95 8.23 -9.12
N ALA A 269 14.71 8.30 -8.04
CA ALA A 269 15.03 7.16 -7.19
C ALA A 269 14.41 7.33 -5.81
N LEU A 270 13.85 6.25 -5.28
CA LEU A 270 13.34 6.16 -3.92
C LEU A 270 14.07 5.03 -3.20
N ALA A 271 14.43 5.25 -1.95
CA ALA A 271 14.95 4.22 -1.07
C ALA A 271 14.41 4.45 0.35
N GLY A 272 14.10 3.38 1.06
CA GLY A 272 13.61 3.48 2.42
C GLY A 272 13.99 2.30 3.30
N VAL A 273 14.03 2.57 4.60
CA VAL A 273 14.29 1.61 5.66
C VAL A 273 13.20 1.78 6.72
N PHE A 274 12.46 0.73 7.00
CA PHE A 274 11.28 0.72 7.87
C PHE A 274 11.37 -0.42 8.90
N ASP A 275 10.59 -0.32 9.98
CA ASP A 275 10.29 -1.48 10.81
C ASP A 275 9.64 -2.57 9.94
N GLY A 276 10.13 -3.79 10.09
CA GLY A 276 9.80 -4.92 9.24
C GLY A 276 8.53 -5.66 9.63
N ASP A 277 7.87 -5.27 10.72
CA ASP A 277 6.55 -5.78 11.12
C ASP A 277 5.74 -4.68 11.84
N PRO A 278 4.86 -3.95 11.13
CA PRO A 278 4.08 -2.85 11.68
C PRO A 278 3.25 -3.18 12.94
N LEU A 279 2.88 -4.44 13.19
CA LEU A 279 2.18 -4.85 14.42
C LEU A 279 3.13 -5.38 15.49
N GLY A 280 4.22 -6.00 15.08
CA GLY A 280 5.27 -6.53 15.95
C GLY A 280 4.74 -7.39 17.10
N ASN A 281 5.34 -7.19 18.28
CA ASN A 281 4.97 -7.89 19.52
C ASN A 281 3.61 -7.47 20.11
N THR A 282 2.86 -6.59 19.45
CA THR A 282 1.55 -6.12 19.91
C THR A 282 0.46 -6.36 18.88
N PRO A 283 -0.01 -7.61 18.73
CA PRO A 283 -1.10 -7.93 17.80
C PRO A 283 -2.41 -7.18 18.06
N ASN A 284 -2.56 -6.59 19.26
CA ASN A 284 -3.72 -5.81 19.68
C ASN A 284 -3.49 -4.29 19.58
N ASN A 285 -2.49 -3.81 18.83
CA ASN A 285 -2.28 -2.38 18.61
C ASN A 285 -3.42 -1.77 17.76
N ARG A 286 -4.51 -1.41 18.43
CA ARG A 286 -5.68 -0.79 17.79
C ARG A 286 -5.48 0.70 17.55
N SER A 287 -4.61 1.39 18.31
CA SER A 287 -4.46 2.85 18.25
C SER A 287 -3.46 3.34 17.21
N GLY A 288 -2.57 2.47 16.68
CA GLY A 288 -1.54 2.89 15.73
C GLY A 288 -0.44 3.78 16.34
N THR A 289 -0.37 3.87 17.67
CA THR A 289 0.60 4.70 18.41
C THR A 289 1.71 3.87 19.04
N ASN A 290 1.80 2.57 18.72
CA ASN A 290 2.93 1.75 19.15
C ASN A 290 4.10 1.94 18.19
N PHE A 291 5.00 2.84 18.56
CA PHE A 291 6.24 3.11 17.84
C PHE A 291 7.29 2.04 18.17
N ASN A 292 7.26 0.93 17.44
CA ASN A 292 8.20 -0.17 17.62
C ASN A 292 9.32 -0.13 16.57
N LEU A 293 10.53 -0.51 17.00
CA LEU A 293 11.72 -0.68 16.17
C LEU A 293 12.48 -1.98 16.51
N HIS A 294 11.83 -2.89 17.26
CA HIS A 294 12.44 -4.12 17.75
C HIS A 294 12.12 -5.35 16.91
N ASN A 295 11.36 -5.17 15.83
CA ASN A 295 11.12 -6.23 14.86
C ASN A 295 12.20 -6.16 13.78
N GLY A 296 12.19 -7.08 12.81
CA GLY A 296 13.13 -7.03 11.68
C GLY A 296 13.13 -5.68 10.96
N THR A 297 13.97 -5.55 9.93
CA THR A 297 14.09 -4.34 9.13
C THR A 297 13.63 -4.64 7.71
N LEU A 298 12.75 -3.78 7.19
CA LEU A 298 12.35 -3.76 5.79
C LEU A 298 13.15 -2.70 5.05
N PHE A 299 13.85 -3.12 4.00
CA PHE A 299 14.50 -2.26 3.02
C PHE A 299 13.68 -2.27 1.74
N ILE A 300 13.48 -1.11 1.12
CA ILE A 300 12.80 -1.02 -0.17
C ILE A 300 13.50 0.04 -1.04
N GLY A 301 13.60 -0.25 -2.34
CA GLY A 301 14.16 0.67 -3.32
C GLY A 301 13.38 0.61 -4.63
N GLU A 302 13.27 1.76 -5.29
CA GLU A 302 12.55 1.90 -6.56
C GLU A 302 13.24 2.94 -7.44
N LEU A 303 13.31 2.66 -8.74
CA LEU A 303 13.63 3.63 -9.78
C LEU A 303 12.38 3.87 -10.61
N GLN A 304 12.05 5.15 -10.82
CA GLN A 304 10.90 5.60 -11.58
C GLN A 304 11.40 6.39 -12.79
N TYR A 305 11.03 5.94 -13.99
CA TYR A 305 11.32 6.59 -15.25
C TYR A 305 10.02 7.12 -15.88
N ALA A 306 9.93 8.44 -16.02
CA ALA A 306 8.75 9.12 -16.53
C ALA A 306 9.03 9.74 -17.90
N ILE A 307 8.11 9.57 -18.84
CA ILE A 307 8.21 10.11 -20.21
C ILE A 307 7.01 11.00 -20.50
N ASN A 308 7.25 12.05 -21.30
CA ASN A 308 6.23 12.97 -21.81
C ASN A 308 5.24 13.46 -20.74
N GLN A 309 5.72 13.63 -19.51
CA GLN A 309 4.91 14.18 -18.43
C GLN A 309 4.50 15.61 -18.80
N PRO A 310 3.27 16.03 -18.46
CA PRO A 310 2.87 17.43 -18.57
C PRO A 310 3.90 18.32 -17.86
N ALA A 311 4.19 19.50 -18.41
CA ALA A 311 5.06 20.44 -17.72
C ALA A 311 4.34 21.04 -16.50
N ASP A 312 5.11 21.49 -15.51
CA ASP A 312 4.58 22.13 -14.31
C ASP A 312 3.63 23.29 -14.66
N GLY A 313 2.43 23.26 -14.07
CA GLY A 313 1.40 24.28 -14.27
C GLY A 313 0.41 23.97 -15.41
N ASP A 314 0.65 22.91 -16.18
CA ASP A 314 -0.34 22.44 -17.13
C ASP A 314 -1.43 21.66 -16.40
N VAL A 315 -2.63 22.23 -16.37
CA VAL A 315 -3.83 21.55 -15.90
C VAL A 315 -4.04 20.32 -16.78
N ALA A 316 -4.33 19.16 -16.21
CA ALA A 316 -4.79 18.01 -17.00
C ALA A 316 -6.08 18.41 -17.73
N GLY A 317 -5.95 18.80 -19.00
CA GLY A 317 -7.03 19.36 -19.82
C GLY A 317 -6.79 20.78 -20.36
N ALA A 318 -5.69 21.45 -20.02
CA ALA A 318 -5.31 22.73 -20.64
C ALA A 318 -3.93 22.59 -21.30
N GLY A 319 -3.92 22.38 -22.62
CA GLY A 319 -2.89 22.89 -23.54
C GLY A 319 -1.42 22.79 -23.13
N SER A 320 -0.98 21.71 -22.49
CA SER A 320 0.44 21.45 -22.33
C SER A 320 1.06 21.16 -23.69
N ALA A 321 1.96 22.02 -24.14
CA ALA A 321 2.86 21.75 -25.25
C ALA A 321 3.94 20.71 -24.86
N SER A 322 3.56 19.62 -24.18
CA SER A 322 4.45 18.48 -24.02
C SER A 322 4.73 17.91 -25.41
N ARG A 323 5.99 17.52 -25.65
CA ARG A 323 6.54 17.16 -26.97
C ARG A 323 5.79 16.01 -27.65
N GLY A 324 4.61 16.25 -28.24
CA GLY A 324 3.85 15.35 -29.12
C GLY A 324 3.58 13.92 -28.62
N GLY A 325 3.93 13.59 -27.37
CA GLY A 325 4.00 12.22 -26.87
C GLY A 325 3.05 11.99 -25.73
N LEU A 326 2.56 10.76 -25.61
CA LEU A 326 1.64 10.39 -24.54
C LEU A 326 2.41 10.09 -23.25
N PRO A 327 1.93 10.58 -22.07
CA PRO A 327 2.61 10.41 -20.80
C PRO A 327 2.67 8.94 -20.37
N GLY A 328 3.78 8.58 -19.74
CA GLY A 328 3.99 7.25 -19.17
C GLY A 328 4.99 7.25 -18.02
N THR A 329 4.86 6.25 -17.15
CA THR A 329 5.71 6.06 -15.97
C THR A 329 6.04 4.57 -15.84
N TYR A 330 7.32 4.27 -15.71
CA TYR A 330 7.85 2.91 -15.62
C TYR A 330 8.68 2.79 -14.35
N LYS A 331 8.41 1.77 -13.55
CA LYS A 331 9.06 1.57 -12.25
C LYS A 331 9.68 0.20 -12.18
N ILE A 332 10.86 0.11 -11.59
CA ILE A 332 11.47 -1.15 -11.17
C ILE A 332 11.91 -1.01 -9.73
N GLY A 333 11.74 -2.05 -8.94
CA GLY A 333 12.15 -2.01 -7.57
C GLY A 333 12.26 -3.36 -6.91
N LEU A 334 12.68 -3.33 -5.66
CA LEU A 334 12.82 -4.49 -4.82
C LEU A 334 12.57 -4.13 -3.37
N TRP A 335 12.16 -5.11 -2.59
CA TRP A 335 12.19 -5.03 -1.15
C TRP A 335 12.89 -6.24 -0.56
N TYR A 336 13.46 -6.05 0.63
CA TYR A 336 14.12 -7.09 1.41
C TYR A 336 13.78 -6.91 2.89
N ASN A 337 13.24 -7.95 3.52
CA ASN A 337 13.01 -8.01 4.95
C ASN A 337 14.06 -8.94 5.57
N ASN A 338 14.77 -8.50 6.61
CA ASN A 338 15.84 -9.30 7.24
C ASN A 338 15.33 -10.28 8.34
N GLY A 339 14.01 -10.39 8.50
CA GLY A 339 13.36 -11.20 9.51
C GLY A 339 13.54 -12.71 9.34
N SER A 340 12.73 -13.44 10.09
CA SER A 340 12.75 -14.90 10.16
C SER A 340 11.44 -15.45 9.59
N PHE A 341 11.52 -16.33 8.61
CA PHE A 341 10.37 -16.81 7.85
C PHE A 341 10.28 -18.34 7.96
N ALA A 342 9.16 -18.83 8.48
CA ALA A 342 8.93 -20.26 8.59
C ALA A 342 8.70 -20.89 7.20
N ASP A 343 9.36 -22.02 6.93
CA ASP A 343 9.09 -22.81 5.73
C ASP A 343 7.66 -23.38 5.81
N PRO A 344 6.79 -23.15 4.81
CA PRO A 344 5.41 -23.63 4.86
C PRO A 344 5.29 -25.14 4.62
N ARG A 345 6.36 -25.84 4.21
CA ARG A 345 6.35 -27.26 3.88
C ARG A 345 7.20 -28.13 4.77
N TYR A 346 8.44 -27.74 5.07
CA TYR A 346 9.38 -28.61 5.78
C TYR A 346 9.57 -28.21 7.23
N ASP A 347 9.75 -29.21 8.09
CA ASP A 347 10.15 -29.04 9.47
C ASP A 347 11.67 -28.88 9.63
N ASN A 348 12.12 -28.63 10.85
CA ASN A 348 13.52 -28.39 11.18
C ASN A 348 14.46 -29.61 10.96
N ASN A 349 13.93 -30.77 10.58
CA ASN A 349 14.69 -31.96 10.18
C ASN A 349 14.61 -32.24 8.66
N GLY A 350 13.94 -31.38 7.89
CA GLY A 350 13.74 -31.55 6.44
C GLY A 350 12.62 -32.53 6.08
N VAL A 351 11.75 -32.87 7.02
CA VAL A 351 10.58 -33.73 6.79
C VAL A 351 9.36 -32.84 6.53
N SER A 352 8.44 -33.28 5.65
CA SER A 352 7.20 -32.54 5.43
C SER A 352 6.41 -32.35 6.72
N LEU A 353 5.90 -31.15 6.96
CA LEU A 353 5.05 -30.81 8.11
C LEU A 353 3.74 -31.59 8.16
N ALA A 354 3.30 -32.16 7.02
CA ALA A 354 2.13 -33.03 6.95
C ALA A 354 2.44 -34.49 7.37
N SER A 355 3.73 -34.86 7.46
CA SER A 355 4.13 -36.21 7.82
C SER A 355 3.89 -36.48 9.31
N PRO A 356 3.38 -37.67 9.69
CA PRO A 356 3.33 -38.10 11.09
C PRO A 356 4.70 -38.17 11.77
N ALA A 357 5.79 -38.23 11.00
CA ALA A 357 7.16 -38.22 11.52
C ALA A 357 7.71 -36.80 11.76
N SER A 358 6.92 -35.76 11.47
CA SER A 358 7.35 -34.38 11.65
C SER A 358 7.52 -34.02 13.13
N THR A 359 8.46 -33.13 13.41
CA THR A 359 8.57 -32.49 14.72
C THR A 359 7.46 -31.46 14.98
N GLY A 360 6.73 -31.05 13.93
CA GLY A 360 5.77 -29.96 13.97
C GLY A 360 6.39 -28.56 14.09
N VAL A 361 7.73 -28.47 14.07
CA VAL A 361 8.46 -27.19 14.13
C VAL A 361 9.02 -26.88 12.76
N ALA A 362 8.47 -25.88 12.08
CA ALA A 362 8.90 -25.47 10.75
C ALA A 362 10.41 -25.21 10.67
N ALA A 363 11.03 -25.57 9.54
CA ALA A 363 12.33 -25.05 9.16
C ALA A 363 12.23 -23.53 9.04
N ASN A 364 13.37 -22.85 9.17
CA ASN A 364 13.37 -21.41 9.25
C ASN A 364 14.36 -20.80 8.25
N HIS A 365 13.85 -19.88 7.44
CA HIS A 365 14.58 -19.10 6.47
C HIS A 365 14.97 -17.75 7.06
N ARG A 366 16.18 -17.28 6.74
CA ARG A 366 16.60 -15.91 7.04
C ARG A 366 16.35 -15.00 5.85
N GLY A 367 15.62 -13.94 6.12
CA GLY A 367 15.25 -12.90 5.18
C GLY A 367 14.24 -13.34 4.12
N ASP A 368 13.63 -12.36 3.50
CA ASP A 368 12.71 -12.54 2.37
C ASP A 368 12.78 -11.31 1.45
N TYR A 369 12.44 -11.48 0.17
CA TYR A 369 12.54 -10.44 -0.83
C TYR A 369 11.55 -10.61 -1.98
N SER A 370 11.27 -9.51 -2.66
CA SER A 370 10.62 -9.51 -3.96
C SER A 370 11.25 -8.48 -4.88
N PHE A 371 11.26 -8.79 -6.17
CA PHE A 371 11.46 -7.81 -7.23
C PHE A 371 10.11 -7.46 -7.85
N TYR A 372 9.98 -6.24 -8.35
CA TYR A 372 8.78 -5.81 -9.02
C TYR A 372 9.06 -4.83 -10.17
N ALA A 373 8.10 -4.77 -11.09
CA ALA A 373 8.03 -3.76 -12.13
C ALA A 373 6.60 -3.24 -12.29
N VAL A 374 6.47 -1.95 -12.58
CA VAL A 374 5.21 -1.26 -12.84
C VAL A 374 5.34 -0.51 -14.16
N ALA A 375 4.30 -0.50 -14.97
CA ALA A 375 4.21 0.32 -16.17
C ALA A 375 2.83 0.96 -16.24
N ASP A 376 2.79 2.28 -16.37
CA ASP A 376 1.62 3.08 -16.67
C ASP A 376 1.87 3.80 -18.00
N GLN A 377 0.97 3.65 -18.97
CA GLN A 377 1.11 4.31 -20.26
C GLN A 377 -0.24 4.81 -20.77
N MET A 378 -0.31 6.10 -21.10
CA MET A 378 -1.39 6.60 -21.94
C MET A 378 -1.17 6.12 -23.37
N ILE A 379 -2.12 5.39 -23.94
CA ILE A 379 -1.99 4.81 -25.29
C ILE A 379 -2.84 5.54 -26.33
N TRP A 380 -3.81 6.35 -25.88
CA TRP A 380 -4.64 7.13 -26.77
C TRP A 380 -5.17 8.39 -26.09
N ARG A 381 -5.18 9.49 -26.84
CA ARG A 381 -5.83 10.76 -26.51
C ARG A 381 -6.23 11.41 -27.84
N PRO A 382 -7.52 11.72 -28.09
CA PRO A 382 -7.98 12.25 -29.36
C PRO A 382 -7.49 13.68 -29.62
N ASN A 383 -7.44 14.49 -28.56
CA ASN A 383 -6.97 15.88 -28.60
C ASN A 383 -6.20 16.19 -27.30
N PRO A 384 -5.01 16.82 -27.36
CA PRO A 384 -4.29 17.28 -26.17
C PRO A 384 -5.13 18.14 -25.21
N ASP A 385 -6.09 18.90 -25.75
CA ASP A 385 -6.97 19.81 -24.99
C ASP A 385 -8.25 19.13 -24.44
N GLU A 386 -8.45 17.84 -24.71
CA GLU A 386 -9.59 17.08 -24.21
C GLU A 386 -9.19 16.19 -23.02
N ALA A 387 -10.08 16.09 -22.03
CA ALA A 387 -9.89 15.20 -20.88
C ALA A 387 -9.89 13.71 -21.27
N ARG A 388 -10.53 13.37 -22.39
CA ARG A 388 -10.73 11.99 -22.84
C ARG A 388 -9.40 11.32 -23.16
N SER A 389 -9.14 10.18 -22.53
CA SER A 389 -7.89 9.44 -22.74
C SER A 389 -8.04 7.98 -22.37
N LEU A 390 -7.18 7.13 -22.95
CA LEU A 390 -7.08 5.71 -22.65
C LEU A 390 -5.70 5.40 -22.09
N GLY A 391 -5.67 4.93 -20.86
CA GLY A 391 -4.50 4.44 -20.16
C GLY A 391 -4.50 2.92 -20.06
N VAL A 392 -3.31 2.35 -20.02
CA VAL A 392 -3.09 0.95 -19.64
C VAL A 392 -2.07 0.89 -18.52
N PHE A 393 -2.21 -0.12 -17.68
CA PHE A 393 -1.20 -0.42 -16.67
C PHE A 393 -0.88 -1.91 -16.62
N ALA A 394 0.35 -2.20 -16.22
CA ALA A 394 0.78 -3.54 -15.88
C ALA A 394 1.66 -3.50 -14.62
N ARG A 395 1.53 -4.50 -13.77
CA ARG A 395 2.37 -4.71 -12.59
C ARG A 395 2.74 -6.17 -12.51
N VAL A 396 3.99 -6.47 -12.20
CA VAL A 396 4.46 -7.85 -11.97
C VAL A 396 5.43 -7.87 -10.83
N MET A 397 5.36 -8.90 -10.00
CA MET A 397 6.29 -9.11 -8.89
C MET A 397 6.56 -10.59 -8.69
N GLY A 398 7.76 -10.91 -8.23
CA GLY A 398 8.15 -12.29 -7.92
C GLY A 398 9.01 -12.39 -6.68
N ALA A 399 8.77 -13.45 -5.91
CA ALA A 399 9.44 -13.76 -4.66
C ALA A 399 9.72 -15.27 -4.52
N PRO A 400 10.61 -15.69 -3.61
CA PRO A 400 10.92 -17.09 -3.38
C PRO A 400 9.68 -17.92 -2.99
N GLY A 401 9.37 -18.97 -3.76
CA GLY A 401 8.23 -19.86 -3.47
C GLY A 401 8.45 -20.85 -2.32
N ASP A 402 9.63 -20.85 -1.71
CA ASP A 402 10.04 -21.76 -0.63
C ASP A 402 9.63 -21.26 0.76
N ARG A 403 9.36 -19.96 0.92
CA ARG A 403 8.97 -19.32 2.19
C ARG A 403 7.69 -18.51 2.12
N ASN A 404 7.18 -18.25 0.90
CA ASN A 404 6.06 -17.36 0.66
C ASN A 404 4.78 -18.07 0.23
N LEU A 405 3.65 -17.49 0.62
CA LEU A 405 2.33 -17.94 0.16
C LEU A 405 2.18 -17.60 -1.33
N VAL A 406 2.63 -16.41 -1.75
CA VAL A 406 2.57 -15.95 -3.13
C VAL A 406 3.98 -15.92 -3.72
N SER A 407 4.18 -16.57 -4.87
CA SER A 407 5.48 -16.54 -5.57
C SER A 407 5.51 -15.60 -6.76
N LEU A 408 4.35 -15.29 -7.32
CA LEU A 408 4.18 -14.38 -8.43
C LEU A 408 2.82 -13.70 -8.31
N ALA A 409 2.78 -12.40 -8.48
CA ALA A 409 1.54 -11.66 -8.68
C ALA A 409 1.67 -10.74 -9.90
N ALA A 410 0.58 -10.61 -10.65
CA ALA A 410 0.52 -9.75 -11.81
C ALA A 410 -0.82 -9.02 -11.88
N ASN A 411 -0.79 -7.73 -12.23
CA ASN A 411 -1.96 -6.92 -12.53
C ASN A 411 -1.86 -6.39 -13.95
N LEU A 412 -3.00 -6.27 -14.62
CA LEU A 412 -3.14 -5.68 -15.94
C LEU A 412 -4.48 -4.94 -15.99
N GLY A 413 -4.53 -3.77 -16.60
CA GLY A 413 -5.81 -3.11 -16.80
C GLY A 413 -5.78 -1.96 -17.78
N ILE A 414 -6.97 -1.47 -18.06
CA ILE A 414 -7.27 -0.40 -19.00
C ILE A 414 -8.24 0.58 -18.35
N VAL A 415 -7.98 1.87 -18.53
CA VAL A 415 -8.78 2.96 -17.97
C VAL A 415 -9.13 3.96 -19.06
N LEU A 416 -10.42 4.20 -19.24
CA LEU A 416 -10.96 5.21 -20.13
C LEU A 416 -11.45 6.41 -19.32
N LYS A 417 -10.76 7.54 -19.46
CA LYS A 417 -11.17 8.84 -18.92
C LYS A 417 -12.20 9.50 -19.84
N ALA A 418 -13.18 10.18 -19.26
CA ALA A 418 -14.27 10.88 -19.96
C ALA A 418 -14.98 10.01 -21.01
N PRO A 419 -15.58 8.86 -20.60
CA PRO A 419 -16.23 7.94 -21.52
C PRO A 419 -17.47 8.53 -22.21
N PHE A 420 -18.12 9.55 -21.64
CA PHE A 420 -19.33 10.17 -22.19
C PHE A 420 -19.19 11.70 -22.32
N ALA A 421 -19.90 12.29 -23.28
CA ALA A 421 -19.93 13.75 -23.45
C ALA A 421 -20.58 14.44 -22.23
N GLY A 422 -19.99 15.54 -21.78
CA GLY A 422 -20.43 16.27 -20.57
C GLY A 422 -20.06 15.57 -19.26
N ARG A 423 -19.25 14.50 -19.32
CA ARG A 423 -18.77 13.72 -18.16
C ARG A 423 -17.24 13.66 -18.15
N ASP A 424 -16.59 14.82 -18.29
CA ASP A 424 -15.14 14.93 -18.44
C ASP A 424 -14.37 14.39 -17.22
N ASN A 425 -15.04 14.36 -16.06
CA ASN A 425 -14.46 13.88 -14.82
C ASN A 425 -14.72 12.40 -14.51
N ASP A 426 -15.50 11.68 -15.32
CA ASP A 426 -15.75 10.25 -15.12
C ASP A 426 -14.61 9.39 -15.64
N SER A 427 -14.52 8.17 -15.10
CA SER A 427 -13.55 7.15 -15.52
C SER A 427 -14.20 5.77 -15.52
N ALA A 428 -13.91 4.97 -16.53
CA ALA A 428 -14.30 3.56 -16.59
C ALA A 428 -13.06 2.67 -16.63
N GLY A 429 -13.07 1.56 -15.90
CA GLY A 429 -11.93 0.66 -15.78
C GLY A 429 -12.31 -0.80 -16.00
N LEU A 430 -11.40 -1.56 -16.61
CA LEU A 430 -11.41 -3.02 -16.62
C LEU A 430 -10.03 -3.51 -16.22
N ALA A 431 -9.95 -4.40 -15.24
CA ALA A 431 -8.70 -4.85 -14.68
C ALA A 431 -8.70 -6.36 -14.39
N LEU A 432 -7.52 -6.96 -14.43
CA LEU A 432 -7.25 -8.35 -14.17
C LEU A 432 -6.10 -8.44 -13.16
N THR A 433 -6.26 -9.30 -12.16
CA THR A 433 -5.22 -9.65 -11.19
C THR A 433 -5.03 -11.16 -11.17
N TYR A 434 -3.77 -11.61 -11.15
CA TYR A 434 -3.36 -13.00 -11.13
C TYR A 434 -2.41 -13.24 -9.96
N ILE A 435 -2.70 -14.24 -9.15
CA ILE A 435 -1.93 -14.62 -7.95
C ILE A 435 -1.52 -16.08 -8.10
N LYS A 436 -0.21 -16.36 -8.04
CA LYS A 436 0.32 -17.73 -8.07
C LYS A 436 0.85 -18.11 -6.70
N VAL A 437 0.39 -19.24 -6.19
CA VAL A 437 0.82 -19.78 -4.90
C VAL A 437 2.24 -20.33 -4.97
N GLY A 438 3.00 -20.16 -3.89
CA GLY A 438 4.38 -20.62 -3.73
C GLY A 438 4.51 -22.14 -3.83
N SER A 439 5.68 -22.60 -4.28
CA SER A 439 5.95 -24.02 -4.51
C SER A 439 5.90 -24.85 -3.23
N HIS A 440 6.38 -24.34 -2.10
CA HIS A 440 6.30 -25.05 -0.83
C HIS A 440 4.87 -25.07 -0.29
N THR A 441 4.12 -23.98 -0.44
CA THR A 441 2.70 -23.93 -0.08
C THR A 441 1.85 -24.91 -0.89
N CYS A 442 2.07 -25.00 -2.20
CA CYS A 442 1.44 -26.02 -3.04
C CYS A 442 1.92 -27.44 -2.65
N GLY A 443 3.22 -27.59 -2.35
CA GLY A 443 3.81 -28.85 -1.93
C GLY A 443 3.26 -29.39 -0.61
N ILE A 444 3.01 -28.55 0.39
CA ILE A 444 2.41 -29.00 1.65
C ILE A 444 0.96 -29.44 1.46
N ASP A 445 0.22 -28.84 0.53
CA ASP A 445 -1.14 -29.30 0.20
C ASP A 445 -1.11 -30.68 -0.48
N GLN A 446 -0.12 -30.92 -1.35
CA GLN A 446 0.11 -32.24 -1.96
C GLN A 446 0.52 -33.29 -0.92
N ASP A 447 1.39 -32.92 0.02
CA ASP A 447 1.80 -33.81 1.10
C ASP A 447 0.60 -34.16 2.00
N ASN A 448 -0.23 -33.17 2.36
CA ASN A 448 -1.48 -33.41 3.11
C ASN A 448 -2.44 -34.32 2.35
N GLN A 449 -2.57 -34.16 1.04
CA GLN A 449 -3.36 -35.06 0.19
C GLN A 449 -2.84 -36.49 0.27
N ALA A 450 -1.51 -36.68 0.23
CA ALA A 450 -0.88 -38.00 0.31
C ALA A 450 -1.04 -38.65 1.70
N PHE A 451 -0.83 -37.89 2.79
CA PHE A 451 -0.87 -38.43 4.16
C PHE A 451 -2.29 -38.60 4.72
N SER A 452 -3.26 -37.77 4.30
CA SER A 452 -4.65 -37.88 4.77
C SER A 452 -5.42 -39.06 4.15
N GLY A 453 -4.92 -39.61 3.03
CA GLY A 453 -5.57 -40.72 2.33
C GLY A 453 -6.94 -40.38 1.71
N GLY A 454 -7.25 -39.08 1.59
CA GLY A 454 -8.53 -38.56 1.09
C GLY A 454 -8.37 -37.32 0.22
N PRO A 455 -9.46 -36.79 -0.34
CA PRO A 455 -9.42 -35.57 -1.14
C PRO A 455 -8.92 -34.39 -0.29
N TYR A 456 -7.94 -33.67 -0.82
CA TYR A 456 -7.41 -32.45 -0.22
C TYR A 456 -7.17 -31.42 -1.34
N GLY A 457 -7.65 -30.20 -1.15
CA GLY A 457 -7.53 -29.10 -2.10
C GLY A 457 -6.10 -28.60 -2.18
N VAL A 458 -5.56 -28.57 -3.40
CA VAL A 458 -4.20 -28.11 -3.67
C VAL A 458 -4.26 -26.69 -4.21
N ARG A 459 -3.67 -25.75 -3.47
CA ARG A 459 -3.62 -24.35 -3.89
C ARG A 459 -2.71 -24.20 -5.11
N THR A 460 -3.19 -23.45 -6.10
CA THR A 460 -2.51 -23.25 -7.38
C THR A 460 -2.39 -21.77 -7.72
N SER A 461 -3.44 -21.19 -8.29
CA SER A 461 -3.51 -19.77 -8.61
C SER A 461 -4.92 -19.25 -8.47
N GLU A 462 -5.04 -17.94 -8.24
CA GLU A 462 -6.32 -17.26 -8.22
C GLU A 462 -6.27 -16.12 -9.25
N THR A 463 -7.37 -15.89 -9.96
CA THR A 463 -7.48 -14.78 -10.91
C THR A 463 -8.77 -14.03 -10.64
N ALA A 464 -8.71 -12.70 -10.56
CA ALA A 464 -9.91 -11.88 -10.48
C ALA A 464 -9.97 -10.88 -11.63
N LEU A 465 -11.19 -10.62 -12.09
CA LEU A 465 -11.53 -9.54 -13.02
C LEU A 465 -12.34 -8.50 -12.26
N GLU A 466 -12.06 -7.23 -12.50
CA GLU A 466 -12.86 -6.11 -11.99
C GLU A 466 -13.26 -5.18 -13.13
N ALA A 467 -14.53 -4.80 -13.16
CA ALA A 467 -15.05 -3.73 -14.01
C ALA A 467 -15.66 -2.65 -13.11
N THR A 468 -15.24 -1.41 -13.32
CA THR A 468 -15.67 -0.29 -12.48
C THR A 468 -16.01 0.95 -13.31
N TYR A 469 -16.92 1.78 -12.78
CA TYR A 469 -17.27 3.08 -13.34
C TYR A 469 -17.35 4.12 -12.23
N GLN A 470 -16.47 5.11 -12.28
CA GLN A 470 -16.45 6.26 -11.39
C GLN A 470 -17.26 7.42 -12.00
N TYR A 471 -18.31 7.80 -11.30
CA TYR A 471 -19.19 8.93 -11.58
C TYR A 471 -18.88 10.08 -10.61
N GLN A 472 -18.29 11.17 -11.09
CA GLN A 472 -18.13 12.38 -10.27
C GLN A 472 -19.46 13.14 -10.21
N VAL A 473 -20.15 13.08 -9.07
CA VAL A 473 -21.42 13.79 -8.86
C VAL A 473 -21.18 15.29 -8.85
N ASN A 474 -20.16 15.71 -8.10
CA ASN A 474 -19.65 17.07 -7.99
C ASN A 474 -18.20 17.00 -7.47
N PRO A 475 -17.45 18.11 -7.34
CA PRO A 475 -16.03 18.07 -6.99
C PRO A 475 -15.70 17.34 -5.69
N TRP A 476 -16.59 17.36 -4.68
CA TRP A 476 -16.37 16.71 -3.38
C TRP A 476 -17.11 15.38 -3.21
N TRP A 477 -17.87 14.91 -4.21
CA TRP A 477 -18.64 13.68 -4.12
C TRP A 477 -18.49 12.80 -5.36
N ILE A 478 -17.96 11.61 -5.14
CA ILE A 478 -17.77 10.58 -6.15
C ILE A 478 -18.61 9.36 -5.78
N LEU A 479 -19.30 8.80 -6.76
CA LEU A 479 -19.92 7.49 -6.68
C LEU A 479 -19.24 6.56 -7.68
N GLN A 480 -18.99 5.32 -7.28
CA GLN A 480 -18.28 4.36 -8.11
C GLN A 480 -18.96 3.00 -8.05
N ALA A 481 -19.46 2.54 -9.18
CA ALA A 481 -20.03 1.20 -9.31
C ALA A 481 -18.93 0.17 -9.54
N ASP A 482 -19.11 -1.02 -9.00
CA ASP A 482 -18.10 -2.07 -9.05
C ASP A 482 -18.71 -3.46 -9.32
N ALA A 483 -17.98 -4.27 -10.09
CA ALA A 483 -18.28 -5.67 -10.30
C ALA A 483 -16.98 -6.49 -10.41
N GLN A 484 -16.85 -7.49 -9.55
CA GLN A 484 -15.67 -8.35 -9.47
C GLN A 484 -16.06 -9.83 -9.63
N TYR A 485 -15.27 -10.58 -10.38
CA TYR A 485 -15.43 -12.02 -10.50
C TYR A 485 -14.09 -12.73 -10.27
N THR A 486 -14.06 -13.64 -9.31
CA THR A 486 -12.84 -14.38 -8.95
C THR A 486 -12.95 -15.84 -9.37
N PHE A 487 -12.03 -16.25 -10.24
CA PHE A 487 -11.81 -17.62 -10.69
C PHE A 487 -10.88 -18.35 -9.72
N ASN A 488 -11.23 -19.60 -9.42
CA ASN A 488 -10.47 -20.47 -8.52
C ASN A 488 -10.22 -19.80 -7.16
N ALA A 489 -11.31 -19.34 -6.53
CA ALA A 489 -11.29 -18.69 -5.23
C ALA A 489 -10.50 -19.52 -4.19
N GLY A 490 -9.80 -18.84 -3.29
CA GLY A 490 -8.88 -19.45 -2.32
C GLY A 490 -7.71 -20.18 -2.98
N ALA A 491 -7.39 -19.85 -4.24
CA ALA A 491 -6.51 -20.60 -5.13
C ALA A 491 -6.87 -22.10 -5.26
N GLY A 492 -8.12 -22.48 -4.98
CA GLY A 492 -8.60 -23.87 -5.03
C GLY A 492 -8.77 -24.55 -3.67
N GLN A 493 -8.42 -23.90 -2.56
CA GLN A 493 -8.65 -24.42 -1.21
C GLN A 493 -9.83 -23.71 -0.54
N ASN A 494 -10.71 -24.49 0.07
CA ASN A 494 -11.75 -23.97 0.95
C ASN A 494 -11.26 -23.99 2.41
N PRO A 495 -11.17 -22.84 3.09
CA PRO A 495 -10.69 -22.77 4.47
C PRO A 495 -11.63 -23.45 5.48
N ASN A 496 -12.92 -23.64 5.15
CA ASN A 496 -13.89 -24.30 6.03
C ASN A 496 -13.92 -25.83 5.85
N ASP A 497 -13.46 -26.33 4.70
CA ASP A 497 -13.46 -27.75 4.35
C ASP A 497 -12.40 -28.00 3.27
N PRO A 498 -11.16 -28.36 3.63
CA PRO A 498 -10.08 -28.53 2.67
C PRO A 498 -10.31 -29.67 1.68
N THR A 499 -11.33 -30.52 1.89
CA THR A 499 -11.65 -31.62 0.97
C THR A 499 -12.44 -31.16 -0.26
N LYS A 500 -12.93 -29.90 -0.26
CA LYS A 500 -13.72 -29.32 -1.33
C LYS A 500 -13.07 -28.05 -1.87
N PRO A 501 -13.12 -27.81 -3.19
CA PRO A 501 -12.68 -26.54 -3.74
C PRO A 501 -13.63 -25.42 -3.33
N LEU A 502 -13.09 -24.23 -3.10
CA LEU A 502 -13.89 -23.03 -2.90
C LEU A 502 -14.48 -22.60 -4.25
N ARG A 503 -15.76 -22.24 -4.26
CA ARG A 503 -16.46 -21.87 -5.50
C ARG A 503 -16.10 -20.43 -5.87
N ASN A 504 -15.94 -20.18 -7.18
CA ASN A 504 -15.78 -18.84 -7.75
C ASN A 504 -16.79 -17.84 -7.19
N THR A 505 -16.35 -16.61 -6.97
CA THR A 505 -17.15 -15.52 -6.42
C THR A 505 -17.63 -14.55 -7.49
N PHE A 506 -18.76 -13.90 -7.24
CA PHE A 506 -19.22 -12.76 -8.03
C PHE A 506 -19.71 -11.67 -7.09
N VAL A 507 -18.97 -10.57 -7.02
CA VAL A 507 -19.24 -9.42 -6.16
C VAL A 507 -19.72 -8.27 -7.02
N VAL A 508 -20.71 -7.54 -6.52
CA VAL A 508 -21.14 -6.26 -7.08
C VAL A 508 -21.31 -5.27 -5.96
N GLY A 509 -21.12 -3.98 -6.23
CA GLY A 509 -21.33 -2.98 -5.20
C GLY A 509 -21.17 -1.55 -5.67
N VAL A 510 -21.14 -0.67 -4.69
CA VAL A 510 -20.93 0.76 -4.88
C VAL A 510 -20.01 1.30 -3.80
N ARG A 511 -19.05 2.14 -4.20
CA ARG A 511 -18.22 2.98 -3.35
C ARG A 511 -18.70 4.42 -3.46
N THR A 512 -18.67 5.15 -2.36
CA THR A 512 -18.80 6.61 -2.32
C THR A 512 -17.55 7.21 -1.69
N ASN A 513 -17.05 8.30 -2.24
CA ASN A 513 -16.03 9.13 -1.61
C ASN A 513 -16.59 10.53 -1.41
N ILE A 514 -16.46 11.05 -0.19
CA ILE A 514 -16.90 12.39 0.19
C ILE A 514 -15.71 13.14 0.78
N THR A 515 -15.44 14.32 0.25
CA THR A 515 -14.42 15.24 0.78
C THR A 515 -15.11 16.38 1.50
N PHE A 516 -14.97 16.42 2.82
CA PHE A 516 -15.61 17.45 3.65
C PHE A 516 -14.91 18.78 3.54
#